data_AF-A0ABD1ATG4-F1
#
_entry.id   AF-A0ABD1ATG4-F1
#
_cell.length_a   1.000
_cell.length_b   1.000
_cell.length_c   1.000
_cell.angle_alpha   90.00
_cell.angle_beta   90.00
_cell.angle_gamma   90.00
#
_symmetry.space_group_name_H-M   'P 1'
#
loop_
_entity.id
_entity.type
_entity.pdbx_description
1 polymer ?
#
loop_
_entity_poly.entity_id
_entity_poly.type
_entity_poly.pdbx_seq_one_letter_code
_entity_poly.pdbx_strand_id
1 'polypeptide(L)'
;MWNGDGTVEVNGFRVFYSEVDCVRRIFERHPETALNVRPKNQMVKNAYMNNILDLIDILCLAPQELTEEELRDAENTLLDLEEVGFKLDWLKTKLEELCVKKKKMDERGARMRELDGMIVEQRQVLWALETQLKNEENEAISDSVRLGFEDVV
;
A
#
# COMPACT_ATOMS: atom_id res chain seq x y z
N MET A 1 25.36 -6.28 29.23
CA MET A 1 24.85 -6.77 30.52
C MET A 1 23.36 -6.49 30.56
N TRP A 2 22.54 -7.49 30.89
CA TRP A 2 21.10 -7.35 31.01
C TRP A 2 20.77 -6.35 32.13
N ASN A 3 19.97 -5.34 31.81
CA ASN A 3 19.39 -4.46 32.81
C ASN A 3 18.02 -5.06 33.16
N GLY A 4 17.65 -5.13 34.43
CA GLY A 4 16.41 -5.78 34.90
C GLY A 4 15.10 -5.21 34.33
N ASP A 5 15.17 -4.24 33.40
CA ASP A 5 14.08 -3.66 32.61
C ASP A 5 13.87 -4.34 31.23
N GLY A 6 14.67 -5.37 30.89
CA GLY A 6 14.56 -6.09 29.61
C GLY A 6 15.28 -5.42 28.44
N THR A 7 16.07 -4.38 28.70
CA THR A 7 16.81 -3.64 27.66
C THR A 7 18.29 -3.95 27.64
N VAL A 8 18.90 -3.81 26.46
CA VAL A 8 20.33 -4.02 26.22
C VAL A 8 20.90 -2.82 25.46
N GLU A 9 22.13 -2.44 25.79
CA GLU A 9 22.84 -1.38 25.07
C GLU A 9 23.52 -1.94 23.81
N VAL A 10 23.23 -1.32 22.66
CA VAL A 10 23.78 -1.65 21.33
C VAL A 10 24.19 -0.34 20.66
N ASN A 11 25.47 -0.17 20.32
CA ASN A 11 26.00 1.03 19.66
C ASN A 11 25.62 2.36 20.35
N GLY A 12 25.51 2.35 21.69
CA GLY A 12 25.14 3.51 22.50
C GLY A 12 23.63 3.79 22.57
N PHE A 13 22.79 2.89 22.06
CA PHE A 13 21.33 2.94 22.17
C PHE A 13 20.84 1.83 23.10
N ARG A 14 19.85 2.09 23.93
CA ARG A 14 19.23 1.09 24.79
C ARG A 14 17.91 0.65 24.15
N VAL A 15 17.85 -0.62 23.77
CA VAL A 15 16.76 -1.23 22.98
C VAL A 15 16.27 -2.50 23.67
N PHE A 16 15.06 -2.95 23.34
CA PHE A 16 14.56 -4.20 23.90
C PHE A 16 15.34 -5.41 23.37
N TYR A 17 15.40 -6.49 24.15
CA TYR A 17 16.11 -7.70 23.75
C TYR A 17 15.64 -8.25 22.40
N SER A 18 14.33 -8.14 22.09
CA SER A 18 13.74 -8.56 20.81
C SER A 18 14.24 -7.75 19.60
N GLU A 19 14.74 -6.54 19.81
CA GLU A 19 15.14 -5.61 18.75
C GLU A 19 16.65 -5.63 18.50
N VAL A 20 17.43 -6.25 19.41
CA VAL A 20 18.90 -6.24 19.39
C VAL A 20 19.47 -6.68 18.05
N ASP A 21 18.93 -7.74 17.46
CA ASP A 21 19.43 -8.27 16.18
C ASP A 21 19.08 -7.36 15.00
N CYS A 22 17.90 -6.72 15.01
CA CYS A 22 17.55 -5.70 14.03
C CYS A 22 18.51 -4.51 14.11
N VAL A 23 18.72 -3.96 15.31
CA VAL A 23 19.57 -2.79 15.53
C VAL A 23 21.01 -3.10 15.15
N ARG A 24 21.55 -4.28 15.48
CA ARG A 24 22.88 -4.71 15.03
C ARG A 24 22.97 -4.73 13.50
N ARG A 25 22.01 -5.32 12.82
CA ARG A 25 21.99 -5.39 11.35
C ARG A 25 21.92 -4.01 10.69
N ILE A 26 21.20 -3.05 11.29
CA ILE A 26 21.19 -1.66 10.82
C ILE A 26 22.62 -1.12 10.82
N PHE A 27 23.34 -1.21 11.93
CA PHE A 27 24.70 -0.67 12.03
C PHE A 27 25.75 -1.50 11.26
N GLU A 28 25.52 -2.79 11.04
CA GLU A 28 26.37 -3.61 10.17
C GLU A 28 26.27 -3.20 8.70
N ARG A 29 25.05 -2.88 8.22
CA ARG A 29 24.81 -2.49 6.83
C ARG A 29 24.99 -0.99 6.57
N HIS A 30 24.64 -0.19 7.56
CA HIS A 30 24.60 1.26 7.53
C HIS A 30 25.32 1.84 8.76
N PRO A 31 26.64 1.60 8.91
CA PRO A 31 27.42 2.08 10.05
C PRO A 31 27.39 3.60 10.20
N GLU A 32 27.09 4.33 9.12
CA GLU A 32 26.96 5.78 9.09
C GLU A 32 25.74 6.32 9.86
N THR A 33 24.75 5.47 10.12
CA THR A 33 23.41 5.84 10.63
C THR A 33 23.44 6.85 11.76
N ALA A 34 24.33 6.65 12.75
CA ALA A 34 24.37 7.47 13.97
C ALA A 34 25.67 8.28 14.16
N LEU A 35 26.47 8.49 13.11
CA LEU A 35 27.80 9.10 13.26
C LEU A 35 27.78 10.56 13.74
N ASN A 36 26.74 11.32 13.40
CA ASN A 36 26.64 12.76 13.67
C ASN A 36 25.50 13.09 14.66
N VAL A 37 24.98 12.08 15.37
CA VAL A 37 23.81 12.23 16.26
C VAL A 37 24.15 13.19 17.40
N ARG A 38 23.42 14.31 17.45
CA ARG A 38 23.61 15.40 18.41
C ARG A 38 23.06 15.10 19.82
N PRO A 39 21.89 14.45 19.97
CA PRO A 39 21.32 14.14 21.29
C PRO A 39 22.24 13.31 22.18
N LYS A 40 22.49 13.81 23.40
CA LYS A 40 23.28 13.11 24.42
C LYS A 40 22.43 12.39 25.47
N ASN A 41 21.18 12.82 25.66
CA ASN A 41 20.28 12.22 26.63
C ASN A 41 19.87 10.82 26.17
N GLN A 42 20.07 9.80 27.02
CA GLN A 42 19.82 8.41 26.65
C GLN A 42 18.36 8.12 26.30
N MET A 43 17.40 8.70 27.03
CA MET A 43 15.98 8.49 26.74
C MET A 43 15.62 9.04 25.36
N VAL A 44 16.16 10.21 25.02
CA VAL A 44 15.97 10.82 23.70
C VAL A 44 16.60 9.97 22.60
N LYS A 45 17.83 9.46 22.79
CA LYS A 45 18.48 8.55 21.83
C LYS A 45 17.65 7.30 21.58
N ASN A 46 17.08 6.71 22.64
CA ASN A 46 16.26 5.52 22.53
C ASN A 46 14.95 5.81 21.76
N ALA A 47 14.29 6.93 22.05
CA ALA A 47 13.09 7.34 21.32
C ALA A 47 13.37 7.48 19.81
N TYR A 48 14.50 8.09 19.43
CA TYR A 48 14.88 8.17 18.02
C TYR A 48 15.20 6.81 17.39
N MET A 49 15.81 5.88 18.15
CA MET A 49 16.03 4.52 17.65
C MET A 49 14.70 3.79 17.42
N ASN A 50 13.74 3.96 18.32
CA ASN A 50 12.40 3.39 18.15
C ASN A 50 11.73 3.95 16.90
N ASN A 51 11.80 5.26 16.66
CA ASN A 51 11.29 5.86 15.42
C ASN A 51 11.94 5.25 14.16
N ILE A 52 13.24 4.94 14.19
CA ILE A 52 13.91 4.25 13.07
C ILE A 52 13.37 2.83 12.89
N LEU A 53 13.13 2.10 13.98
CA LEU A 53 12.54 0.76 13.91
C LEU A 53 11.10 0.81 13.37
N ASP A 54 10.29 1.75 13.85
CA ASP A 54 8.91 1.97 13.38
C ASP A 54 8.90 2.32 11.87
N LEU A 55 9.85 3.15 11.40
CA LEU A 55 10.02 3.43 9.97
C LEU A 55 10.37 2.18 9.17
N ILE A 56 11.24 1.31 9.69
CA ILE A 56 11.59 0.05 9.03
C ILE A 56 10.37 -0.88 8.96
N ASP A 57 9.56 -0.93 10.02
CA ASP A 57 8.32 -1.70 10.04
C ASP A 57 7.34 -1.19 8.98
N ILE A 58 7.15 0.13 8.87
CA ILE A 58 6.36 0.76 7.79
C ILE A 58 6.87 0.31 6.40
N LEU A 59 8.19 0.30 6.19
CA LEU A 59 8.78 -0.12 4.91
C LEU A 59 8.60 -1.61 4.60
N CYS A 60 8.29 -2.43 5.61
CA CYS A 60 8.04 -3.85 5.45
C CYS A 60 6.56 -4.17 5.17
N LEU A 61 5.66 -3.21 5.34
CA LEU A 61 4.24 -3.36 5.01
C LEU A 61 4.01 -3.45 3.51
N ALA A 62 2.93 -4.14 3.12
CA ALA A 62 2.55 -4.17 1.73
C ALA A 62 1.95 -2.81 1.31
N PRO A 63 2.15 -2.35 0.06
CA PRO A 63 1.64 -1.04 -0.36
C PRO A 63 0.14 -0.87 -0.15
N GLN A 64 -0.67 -1.91 -0.29
CA GLN A 64 -2.12 -1.83 -0.05
C GLN A 64 -2.52 -1.58 1.41
N GLU A 65 -1.62 -1.82 2.37
CA GLU A 65 -1.87 -1.60 3.80
C GLU A 65 -1.55 -0.16 4.21
N LEU A 66 -0.81 0.57 3.38
CA LEU A 66 -0.33 1.91 3.68
C LEU A 66 -1.31 3.00 3.24
N THR A 67 -1.51 3.96 4.12
CA THR A 67 -2.23 5.21 3.85
C THR A 67 -1.28 6.32 3.43
N GLU A 68 -1.81 7.33 2.72
CA GLU A 68 -1.06 8.55 2.39
C GLU A 68 -0.66 9.36 3.64
N GLU A 69 -1.35 9.16 4.75
CA GLU A 69 -1.01 9.77 6.04
C GLU A 69 0.20 9.09 6.67
N GLU A 70 0.23 7.76 6.75
CA GLU A 70 1.38 7.02 7.26
C GLU A 70 2.66 7.28 6.45
N LEU A 71 2.55 7.38 5.11
CA LEU A 71 3.69 7.71 4.25
C LEU A 71 4.22 9.13 4.53
N ARG A 72 3.32 10.11 4.67
CA ARG A 72 3.69 11.50 5.00
C ARG A 72 4.30 11.60 6.40
N ASP A 73 3.76 10.88 7.37
CA ASP A 73 4.28 10.87 8.74
C ASP A 73 5.66 10.20 8.81
N ALA A 74 5.88 9.16 8.00
CA ALA A 74 7.19 8.54 7.83
C ALA A 74 8.21 9.51 7.21
N GLU A 75 7.81 10.27 6.18
CA GLU A 75 8.65 11.32 5.57
C GLU A 75 9.00 12.42 6.58
N ASN A 76 8.03 12.89 7.36
CA ASN A 76 8.27 13.89 8.41
C ASN A 76 9.21 13.37 9.49
N THR A 77 9.02 12.12 9.93
CA THR A 77 9.87 11.49 10.94
C THR A 77 11.32 11.36 10.45
N LEU A 78 11.53 11.04 9.16
CA LEU A 78 12.87 11.05 8.56
C LEU A 78 13.52 12.43 8.63
N LEU A 79 12.78 13.50 8.28
CA LEU A 79 13.28 14.87 8.34
C LEU A 79 13.71 15.24 9.77
N ASP A 80 12.87 14.95 10.77
CA ASP A 80 13.19 15.23 12.18
C ASP A 80 14.45 14.47 12.65
N LEU A 81 14.62 13.23 12.20
CA LEU A 81 15.81 12.41 12.52
C LEU A 81 17.07 12.95 11.84
N GLU A 82 16.99 13.34 10.56
CA GLU A 82 18.10 13.97 9.83
C GLU A 82 18.51 15.29 10.48
N GLU A 83 17.53 16.10 10.93
CA GLU A 83 17.80 17.34 11.64
C GLU A 83 18.67 17.08 12.87
N VAL A 84 18.39 16.04 13.66
CA VAL A 84 19.19 15.74 14.87
C VAL A 84 20.50 14.99 14.58
N GLY A 85 20.85 14.79 13.30
CA GLY A 85 22.15 14.33 12.84
C GLY A 85 22.24 12.84 12.51
N PHE A 86 21.11 12.15 12.37
CA PHE A 86 21.12 10.81 11.78
C PHE A 86 21.40 10.89 10.27
N LYS A 87 22.09 9.88 9.75
CA LYS A 87 22.33 9.73 8.30
C LYS A 87 21.45 8.60 7.78
N LEU A 88 20.31 8.96 7.20
CA LEU A 88 19.25 8.02 6.82
C LEU A 88 18.96 8.02 5.31
N ASP A 89 19.92 8.43 4.48
CA ASP A 89 19.79 8.43 3.01
C ASP A 89 19.32 7.07 2.46
N TRP A 90 19.79 5.98 3.07
CA TRP A 90 19.41 4.61 2.72
C TRP A 90 17.93 4.31 3.01
N LEU A 91 17.40 4.82 4.13
CA LEU A 91 16.02 4.62 4.55
C LEU A 91 15.08 5.51 3.73
N LYS A 92 15.50 6.76 3.48
CA LYS A 92 14.83 7.70 2.58
C LYS A 92 14.67 7.15 1.17
N THR A 93 15.74 6.61 0.59
CA THR A 93 15.68 5.97 -0.73
C THR A 93 14.67 4.82 -0.77
N LYS A 94 14.59 4.04 0.31
CA LYS A 94 13.63 2.93 0.41
C LYS A 94 12.19 3.39 0.56
N LEU A 95 11.96 4.48 1.29
CA LEU A 95 10.64 5.11 1.39
C LEU A 95 10.18 5.66 0.04
N GLU A 96 11.05 6.34 -0.70
CA GLU A 96 10.75 6.82 -2.05
C GLU A 96 10.38 5.66 -3.01
N GLU A 97 11.13 4.55 -2.97
CA GLU A 97 10.79 3.34 -3.72
C GLU A 97 9.39 2.79 -3.37
N LEU A 98 9.02 2.83 -2.09
CA LEU A 98 7.73 2.38 -1.60
C LEU A 98 6.59 3.30 -2.05
N CYS A 99 6.77 4.62 -1.95
CA CYS A 99 5.81 5.63 -2.45
C CYS A 99 5.55 5.46 -3.95
N VAL A 100 6.61 5.21 -4.74
CA VAL A 100 6.47 4.93 -6.19
C VAL A 100 5.68 3.64 -6.45
N LYS A 101 5.91 2.58 -5.66
CA LYS A 101 5.16 1.32 -5.77
C LYS A 101 3.69 1.52 -5.41
N LYS A 102 3.40 2.24 -4.33
CA LYS A 102 2.03 2.56 -3.88
C LYS A 102 1.25 3.29 -4.98
N LYS A 103 1.82 4.37 -5.51
CA LYS A 103 1.20 5.15 -6.58
C LYS A 103 0.89 4.31 -7.81
N LYS A 104 1.83 3.48 -8.27
CA LYS A 104 1.62 2.58 -9.42
C LYS A 104 0.51 1.56 -9.16
N MET A 105 0.41 1.05 -7.93
CA MET A 105 -0.66 0.14 -7.53
C MET A 105 -2.02 0.85 -7.57
N ASP A 106 -2.12 2.05 -7.02
CA ASP A 106 -3.37 2.83 -7.02
C ASP A 106 -3.82 3.19 -8.44
N GLU A 107 -2.90 3.60 -9.31
CA GLU A 107 -3.16 3.84 -10.73
C GLU A 107 -3.66 2.58 -11.46
N ARG A 108 -3.08 1.41 -11.16
CA ARG A 108 -3.56 0.13 -11.69
C ARG A 108 -4.97 -0.18 -11.16
N GLY A 109 -5.22 0.01 -9.88
CA GLY A 109 -6.52 -0.20 -9.27
C GLY A 109 -7.60 0.72 -9.88
N ALA A 110 -7.27 1.98 -10.16
CA ALA A 110 -8.16 2.91 -10.86
C ALA A 110 -8.51 2.41 -12.27
N ARG A 111 -7.50 2.02 -13.06
CA ARG A 111 -7.73 1.45 -14.41
C ARG A 111 -8.57 0.16 -14.37
N MET A 112 -8.36 -0.70 -13.38
CA MET A 112 -9.17 -1.90 -13.23
C MET A 112 -10.64 -1.58 -12.98
N ARG A 113 -10.94 -0.59 -12.12
CA ARG A 113 -12.32 -0.14 -11.87
C ARG A 113 -12.97 0.46 -13.11
N GLU A 114 -12.21 1.23 -13.90
CA GLU A 114 -12.68 1.79 -15.17
C GLU A 114 -13.05 0.70 -16.17
N LEU A 115 -12.15 -0.28 -16.39
CA LEU A 115 -12.40 -1.40 -17.29
C LEU A 115 -13.59 -2.25 -16.83
N ASP A 116 -13.72 -2.50 -15.52
CA ASP A 116 -14.86 -3.23 -14.97
C ASP A 116 -16.18 -2.49 -15.22
N GLY A 117 -16.19 -1.16 -15.05
CA GLY A 117 -17.33 -0.31 -15.41
C GLY A 117 -17.72 -0.44 -16.89
N MET A 118 -16.75 -0.34 -17.80
CA MET A 118 -16.99 -0.53 -19.25
C MET A 118 -17.54 -1.92 -19.56
N ILE A 119 -17.03 -2.96 -18.90
CA ILE A 119 -17.53 -4.34 -19.07
C ILE A 119 -19.00 -4.43 -18.64
N VAL A 120 -19.37 -3.81 -17.52
CA VAL A 120 -20.75 -3.80 -17.03
C VAL A 120 -21.68 -3.07 -18.00
N GLU A 121 -21.28 -1.92 -18.51
CA GLU A 121 -22.05 -1.16 -19.52
C GLU A 121 -22.28 -1.99 -20.79
N GLN A 122 -21.22 -2.60 -21.32
CA GLN A 122 -21.31 -3.44 -22.53
C GLN A 122 -22.24 -4.66 -22.31
N ARG A 123 -22.21 -5.27 -21.13
CA ARG A 123 -23.12 -6.38 -20.79
C ARG A 123 -24.59 -5.93 -20.76
N GLN A 124 -24.88 -4.72 -20.27
CA GLN A 124 -26.25 -4.18 -20.29
C GLN A 124 -26.74 -3.96 -21.72
N VAL A 125 -25.88 -3.41 -22.59
CA VAL A 125 -26.18 -3.23 -24.02
C VAL A 125 -26.45 -4.58 -24.68
N LEU A 126 -25.59 -5.57 -24.45
CA LEU A 126 -25.76 -6.91 -25.01
C LEU A 126 -27.09 -7.53 -24.59
N TRP A 127 -27.43 -7.46 -23.30
CA TRP A 127 -28.68 -7.98 -22.77
C TRP A 127 -29.93 -7.30 -23.39
N ALA A 128 -29.87 -5.98 -23.62
CA ALA A 128 -30.94 -5.25 -24.28
C ALA A 128 -31.13 -5.71 -25.73
N LEU A 129 -30.03 -5.91 -26.47
CA LEU A 129 -30.06 -6.42 -27.85
C LEU A 129 -30.57 -7.86 -27.93
N GLU A 130 -30.15 -8.74 -27.00
CA GLU A 130 -30.67 -10.11 -26.90
C GLU A 130 -32.18 -10.12 -26.65
N THR A 131 -32.66 -9.21 -25.81
CA THR A 131 -34.10 -9.05 -25.54
C THR A 131 -34.86 -8.60 -26.78
N GLN A 132 -34.32 -7.62 -27.52
CA GLN A 132 -34.91 -7.14 -28.78
C GLN A 132 -34.96 -8.25 -29.83
N LEU A 133 -33.86 -8.98 -30.02
CA LEU A 133 -33.79 -10.08 -30.97
C LEU A 133 -34.87 -11.12 -30.69
N LYS A 134 -35.02 -11.53 -29.41
CA LYS A 134 -36.04 -12.49 -29.01
C LYS A 134 -37.47 -11.99 -29.27
N ASN A 135 -37.70 -10.69 -29.14
CA ASN A 135 -39.00 -10.09 -29.45
C ASN A 135 -39.31 -10.17 -30.95
N GLU A 136 -38.37 -9.76 -31.80
CA GLU A 136 -38.50 -9.84 -33.26
C GLU A 136 -38.71 -11.28 -33.75
N GLU A 137 -37.99 -12.26 -33.16
CA GLU A 137 -38.19 -13.68 -33.45
C GLU A 137 -39.63 -14.14 -33.13
N ASN A 138 -40.20 -13.71 -32.00
CA ASN A 138 -41.57 -14.06 -31.62
C ASN A 138 -42.60 -13.42 -32.56
N GLU A 139 -42.42 -12.15 -32.94
CA GLU A 139 -43.29 -11.45 -33.90
C GLU A 139 -43.23 -12.11 -35.29
N ALA A 140 -42.04 -12.43 -35.78
CA ALA A 140 -41.87 -13.14 -37.05
C ALA A 140 -42.54 -14.52 -37.05
N ILE A 141 -42.50 -15.24 -35.92
CA ILE A 141 -43.24 -16.50 -35.76
C ILE A 141 -44.74 -16.24 -35.83
N SER A 142 -45.25 -15.24 -35.12
CA SER A 142 -46.66 -14.84 -35.12
C SER A 142 -47.17 -14.50 -36.53
N ASP A 143 -46.43 -13.67 -37.27
CA ASP A 143 -46.79 -13.24 -38.63
C ASP A 143 -46.77 -14.39 -39.65
N SER A 144 -45.99 -15.45 -39.39
CA SER A 144 -45.91 -16.62 -40.27
C SER A 144 -47.04 -17.63 -40.08
N VAL A 145 -47.88 -17.46 -39.04
CA VAL A 145 -49.02 -18.34 -38.77
C VAL A 145 -50.06 -18.19 -39.87
N ARG A 146 -50.45 -19.31 -40.50
CA ARG A 146 -51.51 -19.31 -41.51
C ARG A 146 -52.85 -18.97 -40.85
N LEU A 147 -53.63 -18.12 -41.52
CA LEU A 147 -55.02 -17.87 -41.14
C LEU A 147 -55.81 -19.18 -41.10
N GLY A 148 -56.58 -19.37 -40.02
CA GLY A 148 -57.50 -20.49 -39.87
C GLY A 148 -58.71 -20.34 -40.79
N PHE A 149 -59.41 -21.44 -41.05
CA PHE A 149 -60.64 -21.42 -41.87
C PHE A 149 -61.69 -20.43 -41.35
N GLU A 150 -61.82 -20.26 -40.03
CA GLU A 150 -62.76 -19.29 -39.41
C GLU A 150 -62.27 -17.85 -39.42
N ASP A 151 -60.97 -17.59 -39.63
CA ASP A 151 -60.46 -16.21 -39.79
C ASP A 151 -60.71 -15.69 -41.22
N VAL A 152 -61.03 -16.59 -42.16
CA VAL A 152 -61.17 -16.31 -43.60
C VAL A 152 -62.63 -16.22 -44.05
N VAL A 153 -63.56 -16.86 -43.33
CA VAL A 153 -65.00 -16.97 -43.68
C VAL A 153 -65.84 -16.19 -42.69
#